data_AF-C0EQ25-F1
#
_entry.id   AF-C0EQ25-F1
#
_cell.length_a   1.000
_cell.length_b   1.000
_cell.length_c   1.000
_cell.angle_alpha   90.00
_cell.angle_beta   90.00
_cell.angle_gamma   90.00
#
_symmetry.space_group_name_H-M   'P 1'
#
loop_
_entity.id
_entity.type
_entity.pdbx_description
1 polymer ?
#
loop_
_entity_poly.entity_id
_entity_poly.type
_entity_poly.pdbx_seq_one_letter_code
_entity_poly.pdbx_strand_id
1 'polypeptide(L)'
;MSSQKPSSAEKTFFGHPLQLSTLFHIELWERFSFYGMQGILLIYLYYAANQGGLGMDKALAGGIVGAYGGSVYLSTILGAWLADRIWGAERTLFIAGIVVMSAIFYWRLCRA
;
A
#
# COMPACT_ATOMS: atom_id res chain seq x y z
N MET A 1 21.87 -35.89 19.84
CA MET A 1 21.05 -35.16 20.83
C MET A 1 20.99 -33.68 20.41
N SER A 2 20.12 -33.32 19.45
CA SER A 2 19.81 -31.91 19.14
C SER A 2 18.32 -31.72 19.36
N SER A 3 17.97 -31.08 20.47
CA SER A 3 16.62 -30.82 20.93
C SER A 3 15.78 -30.11 19.87
N GLN A 4 14.75 -30.79 19.34
CA GLN A 4 13.65 -30.11 18.67
C GLN A 4 12.89 -29.29 19.73
N LYS A 5 12.96 -27.96 19.63
CA LYS A 5 12.10 -27.06 20.41
C LYS A 5 10.63 -27.40 20.06
N PRO A 6 9.72 -27.49 21.04
CA PRO A 6 8.32 -27.77 20.76
C PRO A 6 7.79 -26.68 19.81
N SER A 7 7.26 -27.10 18.66
CA SER A 7 6.54 -26.19 17.76
C SER A 7 5.45 -25.54 18.59
N SER A 8 5.56 -24.23 18.74
CA SER A 8 4.58 -23.39 19.42
C SER A 8 3.21 -23.79 18.91
N ALA A 9 2.27 -24.09 19.81
CA ALA A 9 0.90 -24.39 19.46
C ALA A 9 0.45 -23.43 18.35
N GLU A 10 0.24 -23.96 17.13
CA GLU A 10 -0.24 -23.17 16.00
C GLU A 10 -1.60 -22.63 16.42
N LYS A 11 -1.65 -21.38 16.88
CA LYS A 11 -2.95 -20.77 17.14
C LYS A 11 -3.60 -20.70 15.76
N THR A 12 -4.70 -21.40 15.61
CA THR A 12 -5.47 -21.45 14.37
C THR A 12 -6.48 -20.32 14.43
N PHE A 13 -6.48 -19.45 13.43
CA PHE A 13 -7.54 -18.46 13.27
C PHE A 13 -8.47 -18.99 12.17
N PHE A 14 -9.71 -19.34 12.51
CA PHE A 14 -10.68 -19.92 11.56
C PHE A 14 -10.21 -21.22 10.85
N GLY A 15 -9.32 -22.00 11.47
CA GLY A 15 -8.79 -23.25 10.86
C GLY A 15 -7.65 -23.06 9.87
N HIS A 16 -7.14 -21.83 9.71
CA HIS A 16 -5.98 -21.49 8.89
C HIS A 16 -4.80 -21.00 9.74
N PRO A 17 -3.55 -21.11 9.22
CA PRO A 17 -2.35 -20.65 9.91
C PRO A 17 -2.41 -19.16 10.21
N LEU A 18 -1.97 -18.76 11.41
CA LEU A 18 -2.01 -17.38 11.90
C LEU A 18 -1.34 -16.35 10.98
N GLN A 19 -0.30 -16.76 10.25
CA GLN A 19 0.41 -15.88 9.31
C GLN A 19 -0.53 -15.30 8.24
N LEU A 20 -1.57 -16.04 7.84
CA LEU A 20 -2.56 -15.57 6.88
C LEU A 20 -3.42 -14.44 7.46
N SER A 21 -3.76 -14.52 8.76
CA SER A 21 -4.56 -13.49 9.44
C SER A 21 -3.79 -12.17 9.57
N THR A 22 -2.47 -12.25 9.79
CA THR A 22 -1.59 -11.07 9.78
C THR A 22 -1.47 -10.46 8.38
N LEU A 23 -1.24 -11.28 7.35
CA LEU A 23 -1.21 -10.81 5.95
C LEU A 23 -2.54 -10.18 5.53
N PHE A 24 -3.67 -10.78 5.92
CA PHE A 24 -5.00 -10.24 5.64
C PHE A 24 -5.20 -8.85 6.25
N HIS A 25 -4.80 -8.66 7.51
CA HIS A 25 -4.89 -7.34 8.16
C HIS A 25 -4.00 -6.30 7.48
N ILE A 26 -2.80 -6.68 7.06
CA ILE A 26 -1.87 -5.80 6.34
C ILE A 26 -2.48 -5.38 5.00
N GLU A 27 -2.93 -6.34 4.18
CA GLU A 27 -3.56 -6.09 2.88
C GLU A 27 -4.83 -5.26 3.01
N LEU A 28 -5.65 -5.52 4.03
CA LEU A 28 -6.88 -4.75 4.27
C LEU A 28 -6.56 -3.29 4.61
N TRP A 29 -5.59 -3.04 5.48
CA TRP A 29 -5.18 -1.68 5.83
C TRP A 29 -4.49 -0.94 4.67
N GLU A 30 -3.73 -1.67 3.85
CA GLU A 30 -3.07 -1.16 2.66
C GLU A 30 -4.11 -0.71 1.62
N ARG A 31 -5.06 -1.59 1.28
CA ARG A 31 -6.19 -1.27 0.40
C ARG A 31 -7.07 -0.17 0.93
N PHE A 32 -7.40 -0.17 2.23
CA PHE A 32 -8.20 0.88 2.85
C PHE A 32 -7.52 2.25 2.71
N SER A 33 -6.20 2.30 2.96
CA SER A 33 -5.42 3.54 2.82
C SER A 33 -5.31 3.97 1.36
N PHE A 34 -5.11 3.03 0.43
CA PHE A 34 -5.01 3.29 -1.00
C PHE A 34 -6.31 3.87 -1.57
N TYR A 35 -7.44 3.20 -1.33
CA TYR A 35 -8.75 3.69 -1.79
C TYR A 35 -9.17 4.96 -1.07
N GLY A 36 -8.84 5.11 0.22
CA GLY A 36 -9.09 6.32 1.00
C GLY A 36 -8.35 7.54 0.43
N MET A 37 -7.06 7.39 0.12
CA MET A 37 -6.28 8.45 -0.50
C MET A 37 -6.75 8.75 -1.92
N GLN A 38 -7.04 7.73 -2.75
CA GLN A 38 -7.54 7.95 -4.11
C GLN A 38 -8.87 8.72 -4.12
N GLY A 39 -9.79 8.40 -3.19
CA GLY A 39 -11.07 9.07 -3.05
C GLY A 39 -10.94 10.52 -2.57
N ILE A 40 -10.14 10.74 -1.51
CA ILE A 40 -9.94 12.09 -0.95
C ILE A 40 -9.12 12.98 -1.90
N LEU A 41 -8.16 12.43 -2.63
CA LEU A 41 -7.32 13.16 -3.58
C LEU A 41 -8.14 13.78 -4.72
N LEU A 42 -9.10 13.03 -5.28
CA LEU A 42 -10.00 13.54 -6.31
C LEU A 42 -10.86 14.71 -5.79
N ILE A 43 -11.42 14.55 -4.59
CA ILE A 43 -12.21 15.59 -3.94
C ILE A 43 -11.34 16.82 -3.66
N TYR A 44 -10.11 16.63 -3.20
CA TYR A 44 -9.15 17.70 -2.90
C TYR A 44 -8.72 18.51 -4.15
N LEU A 45 -8.47 17.82 -5.28
CA LEU A 45 -8.12 18.47 -6.54
C LEU A 45 -9.31 19.25 -7.13
N TYR A 46 -10.52 18.72 -6.99
CA TYR A 46 -11.74 19.35 -7.51
C TYR A 46 -12.28 20.49 -6.63
N TYR A 47 -12.19 20.40 -5.30
CA TYR A 47 -12.70 21.44 -4.42
C TYR A 47 -11.89 22.75 -4.55
N ALA A 48 -12.58 23.88 -4.45
CA ALA A 48 -12.00 25.20 -4.67
C ALA A 48 -10.88 25.54 -3.68
N ALA A 49 -9.81 26.21 -4.17
CA ALA A 49 -8.63 26.55 -3.37
C ALA A 49 -8.92 27.44 -2.15
N ASN A 50 -10.02 28.19 -2.18
CA ASN A 50 -10.47 29.04 -1.08
C ASN A 50 -11.07 28.26 0.11
N GLN A 51 -11.26 26.94 -0.02
CA GLN A 51 -11.65 26.03 1.07
C GLN A 51 -10.58 24.95 1.34
N GLY A 52 -9.36 25.15 0.82
CA GLY A 52 -8.22 24.25 1.04
C GLY A 52 -7.99 23.17 -0.04
N GLY A 53 -8.57 23.30 -1.24
CA GLY A 53 -8.27 22.43 -2.41
C GLY A 53 -7.32 23.08 -3.43
N LEU A 54 -7.16 22.52 -4.64
CA LEU A 54 -6.38 23.16 -5.72
C LEU A 54 -7.26 23.97 -6.71
N GLY A 55 -8.59 23.83 -6.67
CA GLY A 55 -9.50 24.55 -7.58
C GLY A 55 -9.26 24.25 -9.06
N MET A 56 -8.84 23.03 -9.37
CA MET A 56 -8.44 22.61 -10.71
C MET A 56 -9.66 22.14 -11.52
N ASP A 57 -9.59 22.26 -12.85
CA ASP A 57 -10.66 21.76 -13.73
C ASP A 57 -10.91 20.25 -13.54
N LYS A 58 -12.18 19.83 -13.53
CA LYS A 58 -12.58 18.42 -13.30
C LYS A 58 -11.87 17.44 -14.23
N ALA A 59 -11.64 17.82 -15.49
CA ALA A 59 -10.98 16.95 -16.45
C ALA A 59 -9.49 16.78 -16.11
N LEU A 60 -8.84 17.84 -15.65
CA LEU A 60 -7.43 17.83 -15.27
C LEU A 60 -7.21 17.08 -13.96
N ALA A 61 -8.09 17.29 -12.97
CA ALA A 61 -8.11 16.53 -11.71
C ALA A 61 -8.32 15.03 -11.94
N GLY A 62 -9.28 14.65 -12.80
CA GLY A 62 -9.49 13.26 -13.20
C GLY A 62 -8.29 12.65 -13.91
N GLY A 63 -7.63 13.43 -14.79
CA GLY A 63 -6.40 13.01 -15.47
C GLY A 63 -5.24 12.72 -14.52
N ILE A 64 -5.03 13.58 -13.52
CA ILE A 64 -3.97 13.39 -12.50
C ILE A 64 -4.24 12.15 -11.64
N VAL A 65 -5.48 11.97 -11.18
CA VAL A 65 -5.85 10.78 -10.38
C VAL A 65 -5.73 9.51 -11.22
N GLY A 66 -6.11 9.56 -12.50
CA GLY A 66 -5.94 8.44 -13.43
C GLY A 66 -4.46 8.10 -13.69
N ALA A 67 -3.62 9.11 -13.91
CA ALA A 67 -2.18 8.93 -14.08
C ALA A 67 -1.52 8.37 -12.80
N TYR A 68 -1.95 8.85 -11.63
CA TYR A 68 -1.51 8.32 -10.34
C TYR A 68 -1.87 6.82 -10.21
N GLY A 69 -3.14 6.46 -10.41
CA GLY A 69 -3.58 5.06 -10.37
C GLY A 69 -2.85 4.17 -11.38
N GLY A 70 -2.65 4.66 -12.61
CA GLY A 70 -1.89 3.96 -13.64
C GLY A 70 -0.42 3.74 -13.29
N SER A 71 0.23 4.74 -12.69
CA SER A 71 1.63 4.63 -12.24
C SER A 71 1.81 3.60 -11.13
N VAL A 72 0.82 3.49 -10.23
CA VAL A 72 0.82 2.49 -9.15
C VAL A 72 0.73 1.08 -9.75
N TYR A 73 -0.16 0.86 -10.71
CA TYR A 73 -0.25 -0.43 -11.42
C TYR A 73 1.03 -0.77 -12.21
N LEU A 74 1.68 0.21 -12.84
CA LEU A 74 2.96 -0.03 -13.50
C LEU A 74 4.05 -0.39 -12.49
N SER A 75 4.06 0.27 -11.32
CA SER A 75 5.00 -0.04 -10.25
C SER A 75 4.84 -1.45 -9.70
N THR A 76 3.62 -2.00 -9.64
CA THR A 76 3.43 -3.39 -9.17
C THR A 76 3.96 -4.41 -10.17
N ILE A 77 3.77 -4.18 -11.47
CA ILE A 77 4.34 -5.03 -12.53
C ILE A 77 5.88 -4.98 -12.49
N LEU A 78 6.46 -3.79 -12.35
CA LEU A 78 7.91 -3.62 -12.20
C LEU A 78 8.44 -4.30 -10.94
N GLY A 79 7.72 -4.19 -9.82
CA GLY A 79 8.06 -4.85 -8.56
C GLY A 79 8.03 -6.37 -8.66
N ALA A 80 7.02 -6.94 -9.33
CA ALA A 80 6.93 -8.38 -9.57
C ALA A 80 8.09 -8.89 -10.42
N TRP A 81 8.42 -8.18 -11.51
CA TRP A 81 9.57 -8.53 -12.36
C TRP A 81 10.90 -8.47 -11.60
N LEU A 82 11.08 -7.46 -10.74
CA LEU A 82 12.25 -7.34 -9.85
C LEU A 82 12.34 -8.50 -8.85
N ALA A 83 11.20 -8.94 -8.31
CA ALA A 83 11.12 -10.09 -7.40
C ALA A 83 11.56 -11.39 -8.06
N ASP A 84 11.10 -11.62 -9.30
CA ASP A 84 11.35 -12.85 -10.05
C ASP A 84 12.81 -12.95 -10.52
N ARG A 85 13.44 -11.82 -10.89
CA ARG A 85 14.75 -11.84 -11.56
C ARG A 85 15.93 -11.59 -10.63
N ILE A 86 15.78 -10.79 -9.58
CA ILE A 86 16.95 -10.25 -8.87
C ILE A 86 17.01 -10.67 -7.40
N TRP A 87 15.96 -10.42 -6.59
CA TRP A 87 16.11 -10.42 -5.12
C TRP A 87 15.32 -11.52 -4.39
N GLY A 88 14.44 -12.25 -5.10
CA GLY A 88 13.52 -13.21 -4.50
C GLY A 88 12.33 -12.54 -3.81
N ALA A 89 11.26 -13.31 -3.61
CA ALA A 89 9.97 -12.79 -3.11
C ALA A 89 10.08 -12.17 -1.70
N GLU A 90 10.85 -12.78 -0.80
CA GLU A 90 10.92 -12.36 0.61
C GLU A 90 11.57 -10.97 0.78
N ARG A 91 12.68 -10.71 0.09
CA ARG A 91 13.34 -9.39 0.16
C ARG A 91 12.51 -8.32 -0.52
N THR A 92 11.91 -8.64 -1.67
CA THR A 92 11.10 -7.69 -2.43
C THR A 92 9.88 -7.25 -1.63
N LEU A 93 9.24 -8.17 -0.90
CA LEU A 93 8.14 -7.86 0.01
C LEU A 93 8.59 -6.93 1.15
N PHE A 94 9.77 -7.18 1.73
CA PHE A 94 10.31 -6.35 2.81
C PHE A 94 10.56 -4.90 2.35
N ILE A 95 11.11 -4.73 1.15
CA ILE A 95 11.39 -3.40 0.57
C ILE A 95 10.09 -2.70 0.17
N ALA A 96 9.13 -3.42 -0.41
CA ALA A 96 7.81 -2.88 -0.71
C ALA A 96 7.15 -2.33 0.56
N GLY A 97 7.24 -3.07 1.67
CA GLY A 97 6.76 -2.62 2.99
C GLY A 97 7.42 -1.32 3.47
N ILE A 98 8.75 -1.19 3.33
CA ILE A 98 9.48 0.03 3.68
C ILE A 98 9.05 1.21 2.80
N VAL A 99 8.90 0.98 1.48
CA VAL A 99 8.49 2.03 0.53
C VAL A 99 7.09 2.55 0.86
N VAL A 100 6.13 1.65 1.14
CA VAL A 100 4.76 2.04 1.52
C VAL A 100 4.75 2.81 2.85
N MET A 101 5.48 2.34 3.86
CA MET A 101 5.65 3.07 5.13
C MET A 101 6.24 4.46 4.92
N SER A 102 7.27 4.57 4.08
CA SER A 102 7.92 5.85 3.77
C SER A 102 6.96 6.80 3.05
N ALA A 103 6.18 6.29 2.10
CA ALA A 103 5.19 7.07 1.36
C ALA A 103 4.09 7.63 2.28
N ILE A 104 3.56 6.79 3.18
CA ILE A 104 2.54 7.20 4.16
C ILE A 104 3.11 8.23 5.14
N PHE A 105 4.35 8.06 5.60
CA PHE A 105 5.03 9.02 6.47
C PHE A 105 5.24 10.37 5.77
N TYR A 106 5.68 10.37 4.52
CA TYR A 106 5.92 11.58 3.74
C TYR A 106 4.62 12.36 3.47
N TRP A 107 3.53 11.64 3.16
CA TRP A 107 2.21 12.26 3.00
C TRP A 107 1.72 12.92 4.30
N ARG A 108 1.99 12.28 5.44
CA ARG A 108 1.64 12.83 6.76
C ARG A 108 2.51 14.04 7.14
N LEU A 109 3.77 14.06 6.73
CA LEU A 109 4.69 15.17 6.98
C LEU A 109 4.41 16.40 6.09
N CYS A 110 4.09 16.20 4.81
CA CYS A 110 3.71 17.30 3.91
C CYS A 110 2.35 17.93 4.27
N ARG A 111 1.59 17.33 5.20
CA ARG A 111 0.29 17.81 5.65
C ARG A 111 0.28 18.28 7.12
N ALA A 112 1.40 18.18 7.83
CA ALA A 112 1.61 18.74 9.17
C ALA A 112 2.25 20.14 9.05
#